data_AF-X1DEC5-F1
#
_entry.id   AF-X1DEC5-F1
#
_cell.length_a   1.000
_cell.length_b   1.000
_cell.length_c   1.000
_cell.angle_alpha   90.00
_cell.angle_beta   90.00
_cell.angle_gamma   90.00
#
_symmetry.space_group_name_H-M   'P 1'
#
loop_
_entity.id
_entity.type
_entity.pdbx_description
1 polymer ?
#
loop_
_entity_poly.entity_id
_entity_poly.type
_entity_poly.pdbx_seq_one_letter_code
_entity_poly.pdbx_strand_id
1 'polypeptide(L)'
;GSVIFGVLLIVGSASFLEGFVEDVLTAIIGPIFAVILIVMGIILIVGSFVIGLLFIGFTAIGSAIGEAVWKDKKDGKKFTTSPGQTYVPSQDAYQPIAPVKPQATTGVVCKQCNVSNPTGDKFCTNCGAKL
;
A
#
# COMPACT_ATOMS: atom_id res chain seq x y z
N GLY A 1 52.43 46.69 -19.02
CA GLY A 1 52.30 45.64 -20.05
C GLY A 1 52.16 44.26 -19.45
N SER A 2 53.16 43.77 -18.71
CA SER A 2 53.28 42.36 -18.33
C SER A 2 52.19 41.81 -17.40
N VAL A 3 51.62 42.63 -16.50
CA VAL A 3 50.58 42.17 -15.57
C VAL A 3 49.25 41.88 -16.30
N ILE A 4 48.92 42.68 -17.31
CA ILE A 4 47.70 42.51 -18.12
C ILE A 4 47.79 41.24 -18.98
N PHE A 5 48.98 40.93 -19.50
CA PHE A 5 49.23 39.72 -20.28
C PHE A 5 49.14 38.44 -19.43
N GLY A 6 49.61 38.49 -18.17
CA GLY A 6 49.48 37.37 -17.23
C GLY A 6 48.03 37.08 -16.85
N VAL A 7 47.22 38.11 -16.62
CA VAL A 7 45.79 37.94 -16.30
C VAL A 7 45.00 37.40 -17.50
N LEU A 8 45.28 37.86 -18.72
CA LEU A 8 44.63 37.35 -19.94
C LEU A 8 44.93 35.88 -20.23
N LEU A 9 46.15 35.41 -19.96
CA LEU A 9 46.51 34.00 -20.13
C LEU A 9 45.81 33.08 -19.11
N ILE A 10 45.69 33.53 -17.86
CA ILE A 10 45.01 32.75 -16.80
C ILE A 10 43.50 32.70 -17.08
N VAL A 11 42.87 33.85 -17.39
CA VAL A 11 41.44 33.91 -17.71
C VAL A 11 41.11 33.13 -18.98
N GLY A 12 41.97 33.19 -20.01
CA GLY A 12 41.79 32.41 -21.24
C GLY A 12 41.87 30.90 -21.04
N SER A 13 42.69 30.43 -20.09
CA SER A 13 42.80 28.99 -19.77
C SER A 13 41.63 28.47 -18.92
N ALA A 14 41.03 29.32 -18.08
CA ALA A 14 39.87 28.95 -17.26
C ALA A 14 38.61 28.76 -18.12
N SER A 15 38.36 29.67 -19.06
CA SER A 15 37.20 29.57 -19.97
C SER A 15 37.29 28.39 -20.94
N PHE A 16 38.50 27.94 -21.27
CA PHE A 16 38.70 26.77 -22.13
C PHE A 16 38.42 25.44 -21.41
N LEU A 17 38.70 25.37 -20.10
CA LEU A 17 38.38 24.18 -19.30
C LEU A 17 36.87 24.04 -19.06
N GLU A 18 36.15 25.13 -18.82
CA GLU A 18 34.69 25.08 -18.57
C GLU A 18 33.92 24.58 -19.81
N GLY A 19 34.23 25.10 -21.00
CA GLY A 19 33.60 24.63 -22.24
C GLY A 19 33.94 23.18 -22.58
N PHE A 20 35.18 22.76 -22.33
CA PHE A 20 35.60 21.37 -22.57
C PHE A 20 34.91 20.37 -21.62
N VAL A 21 34.70 20.77 -20.35
CA VAL A 21 34.00 19.91 -19.39
C VAL A 21 32.53 19.76 -19.78
N GLU A 22 31.81 20.82 -20.16
CA GLU A 22 30.39 20.70 -20.53
C GLU A 22 30.16 19.88 -21.82
N ASP A 23 31.03 20.04 -22.83
CA ASP A 23 30.94 19.26 -24.07
C ASP A 23 31.25 17.78 -23.85
N VAL A 24 32.32 17.47 -23.09
CA VAL A 24 32.67 16.07 -22.76
C VAL A 24 31.62 15.45 -21.84
N LEU A 25 31.13 16.22 -20.88
CA LEU A 25 30.09 15.77 -19.96
C LEU A 25 28.80 15.47 -20.73
N THR A 26 28.36 16.33 -21.63
CA THR A 26 27.14 16.11 -22.42
C THR A 26 27.31 14.95 -23.40
N ALA A 27 28.50 14.80 -24.00
CA ALA A 27 28.80 13.69 -24.91
C ALA A 27 28.82 12.32 -24.22
N ILE A 28 29.16 12.27 -22.93
CA ILE A 28 29.21 11.01 -22.16
C ILE A 28 27.93 10.77 -21.37
N ILE A 29 27.43 11.79 -20.67
CA ILE A 29 26.23 11.71 -19.83
C ILE A 29 24.97 11.58 -20.69
N GLY A 30 24.90 12.29 -21.83
CA GLY A 30 23.78 12.23 -22.76
C GLY A 30 23.38 10.80 -23.16
N PRO A 31 24.27 10.01 -23.77
CA PRO A 31 23.94 8.64 -24.19
C PRO A 31 23.65 7.72 -22.99
N ILE A 32 24.34 7.89 -21.86
CA ILE A 32 24.08 7.08 -20.65
C ILE A 32 22.67 7.34 -20.12
N PHE A 33 22.26 8.60 -19.97
CA PHE A 33 20.91 8.94 -19.55
C PHE A 33 19.86 8.48 -20.55
N ALA A 34 20.12 8.60 -21.85
CA ALA A 34 19.22 8.09 -22.89
C ALA A 34 19.00 6.58 -22.75
N VAL A 35 20.08 5.79 -22.57
CA VAL A 35 19.98 4.34 -22.36
C VAL A 35 19.23 4.02 -21.05
N ILE A 36 19.51 4.74 -19.96
CA ILE A 36 18.81 4.55 -18.68
C ILE A 36 17.31 4.79 -18.84
N LEU A 37 16.91 5.87 -19.51
CA LEU A 37 15.49 6.19 -19.73
C LEU A 37 14.80 5.14 -20.62
N ILE A 38 15.49 4.66 -21.66
CA ILE A 38 14.98 3.58 -22.52
C ILE A 38 14.78 2.31 -21.70
N VAL A 39 15.77 1.90 -20.91
CA VAL A 39 15.70 0.69 -20.07
C VAL A 39 14.59 0.82 -19.02
N MET A 40 14.51 1.96 -18.32
CA MET A 40 13.41 2.25 -17.38
C MET A 40 12.04 2.18 -18.07
N GLY A 41 11.92 2.77 -19.26
CA GLY A 41 10.69 2.72 -20.05
C GLY A 41 10.29 1.30 -20.41
N ILE A 42 11.23 0.47 -20.88
CA ILE A 42 10.97 -0.94 -21.20
C ILE A 42 10.52 -1.70 -19.95
N ILE A 43 11.18 -1.51 -18.81
CA ILE A 43 10.81 -2.17 -17.54
C ILE A 43 9.37 -1.80 -17.15
N LEU A 44 8.98 -0.53 -17.26
CA LEU A 44 7.63 -0.09 -16.93
C LEU A 44 6.57 -0.67 -17.89
N ILE A 45 6.87 -0.72 -19.18
CA ILE A 45 5.96 -1.28 -20.20
C ILE A 45 5.77 -2.78 -19.96
N VAL A 46 6.87 -3.53 -19.84
CA VAL A 46 6.84 -4.98 -19.62
C VAL A 46 6.20 -5.29 -18.26
N GLY A 47 6.56 -4.56 -17.21
CA GLY A 47 5.98 -4.72 -15.87
C GLY A 47 4.47 -4.49 -15.86
N SER A 48 4.00 -3.42 -16.51
CA SER A 48 2.56 -3.13 -16.62
C SER A 48 1.82 -4.21 -17.41
N PHE A 49 2.44 -4.75 -18.46
CA PHE A 49 1.84 -5.84 -19.24
C PHE A 49 1.70 -7.12 -18.41
N VAL A 50 2.74 -7.52 -17.67
CA VAL A 50 2.70 -8.69 -16.78
C VAL A 50 1.64 -8.52 -15.68
N ILE A 51 1.60 -7.35 -15.05
CA ILE A 51 0.58 -7.03 -14.03
C ILE A 51 -0.82 -7.10 -14.63
N GLY A 52 -1.01 -6.56 -15.83
CA GLY A 52 -2.28 -6.64 -16.56
C GLY A 52 -2.72 -8.07 -16.84
N LEU A 53 -1.82 -8.93 -17.32
CA LEU A 53 -2.10 -10.35 -17.56
C LEU A 53 -2.47 -11.10 -16.27
N LEU A 54 -1.77 -10.82 -15.16
CA LEU A 54 -2.11 -11.38 -13.86
C LEU A 54 -3.52 -10.94 -13.42
N PHE A 55 -3.85 -9.65 -13.56
CA PHE A 55 -5.17 -9.12 -13.22
C PHE A 55 -6.29 -9.78 -14.04
N ILE A 56 -6.09 -9.98 -15.34
CA ILE A 56 -7.05 -10.67 -16.21
C ILE A 56 -7.24 -12.11 -15.73
N GLY A 57 -6.14 -12.81 -15.41
CA GLY A 57 -6.19 -14.17 -14.86
C GLY A 57 -6.97 -14.26 -13.54
N PHE A 58 -6.67 -13.38 -12.58
CA PHE A 58 -7.37 -13.33 -11.29
C PHE A 58 -8.87 -13.00 -11.45
N THR A 59 -9.21 -12.10 -12.37
CA THR A 59 -10.61 -11.72 -12.64
C THR A 59 -11.39 -12.91 -13.22
N ALA A 60 -10.78 -13.68 -14.12
CA ALA A 60 -11.42 -14.89 -14.69
C ALA A 60 -11.62 -16.01 -13.65
N ILE A 61 -10.70 -16.15 -12.68
CA ILE A 61 -10.84 -17.13 -11.59
C ILE A 61 -11.97 -16.72 -10.64
N GLY A 62 -12.09 -15.41 -10.35
CA GLY A 62 -13.14 -14.89 -9.45
C GLY A 62 -14.55 -15.17 -9.96
N SER A 63 -14.80 -15.02 -11.26
CA SER A 63 -16.12 -15.28 -11.84
C SER A 63 -16.50 -16.77 -11.81
N ALA A 64 -15.55 -17.67 -12.02
CA ALA A 64 -15.79 -19.11 -11.97
C ALA A 64 -16.15 -19.63 -10.56
N ILE A 65 -15.51 -19.09 -9.51
CA ILE A 65 -15.82 -19.48 -8.12
C ILE A 65 -17.20 -18.98 -7.69
N GLY A 66 -17.60 -17.79 -8.15
CA GLY A 66 -18.92 -17.24 -7.88
C GLY A 66 -20.02 -18.21 -8.29
N GLU A 67 -20.04 -18.65 -9.55
CA GLU A 67 -21.10 -19.54 -10.04
C GLU A 67 -21.19 -20.87 -9.29
N ALA A 68 -20.07 -21.46 -8.88
CA ALA A 68 -20.05 -22.69 -8.09
C ALA A 68 -20.68 -22.50 -6.70
N VAL A 69 -20.41 -21.37 -6.03
CA VAL A 69 -20.96 -21.06 -4.69
C VAL A 69 -22.47 -20.79 -4.73
N TRP A 70 -22.97 -20.11 -5.77
CA TRP A 70 -24.39 -19.80 -5.87
C TRP A 70 -25.26 -20.98 -6.31
N LYS A 71 -24.68 -21.99 -6.97
CA LYS A 71 -25.41 -23.17 -7.45
C LYS A 71 -25.85 -24.09 -6.31
N ASP A 72 -25.03 -24.25 -5.26
CA ASP A 72 -25.36 -25.06 -4.07
C ASP A 72 -26.57 -24.51 -3.31
N LYS A 73 -26.78 -23.18 -3.35
CA LYS A 73 -27.92 -22.52 -2.68
C LYS A 73 -29.27 -22.79 -3.36
N LYS A 74 -29.29 -23.13 -4.65
CA LYS A 74 -30.52 -23.43 -5.40
C LYS A 74 -31.01 -24.86 -5.20
N ASP A 75 -30.11 -25.78 -4.84
CA ASP A 75 -30.44 -27.20 -4.69
C ASP A 75 -30.87 -27.58 -3.26
N GLY A 76 -30.98 -26.61 -2.35
CA GLY A 76 -31.49 -26.82 -0.99
C GLY A 76 -30.65 -27.78 -0.13
N LYS A 77 -29.49 -28.22 -0.60
CA LYS A 77 -28.57 -29.05 0.19
C LYS A 77 -27.83 -28.13 1.14
N LYS A 78 -27.91 -28.47 2.42
CA LYS A 78 -27.25 -27.76 3.51
C LYS A 78 -25.77 -27.67 3.16
N PHE A 79 -25.22 -26.45 3.21
CA PHE A 79 -23.80 -26.16 3.23
C PHE A 79 -23.08 -27.19 4.12
N THR A 80 -22.49 -28.22 3.52
CA THR A 80 -21.51 -29.05 4.22
C THR A 80 -20.21 -28.28 4.11
N THR A 81 -19.97 -27.48 5.14
CA THR A 81 -18.69 -26.89 5.45
C THR A 81 -17.59 -27.91 5.19
N SER A 82 -16.58 -27.53 4.41
CA SER A 82 -15.26 -28.15 4.51
C SER A 82 -14.91 -28.27 5.99
N PRO A 83 -14.42 -29.42 6.48
CA PRO A 83 -14.16 -29.61 7.90
C PRO A 83 -13.08 -28.60 8.32
N GLY A 84 -13.49 -27.49 8.93
CA GLY A 84 -12.52 -26.50 9.42
C GLY A 84 -13.02 -25.12 9.79
N GLN A 85 -14.06 -24.53 9.18
CA GLN A 85 -14.49 -23.16 9.56
C GLN A 85 -16.00 -22.96 9.36
N THR A 86 -16.80 -23.45 10.30
CA THR A 86 -18.16 -22.98 10.55
C THR A 86 -18.08 -21.68 11.36
N TYR A 87 -18.54 -20.57 10.80
CA TYR A 87 -18.97 -19.44 11.62
C TYR A 87 -20.15 -19.90 12.47
N VAL A 88 -19.93 -20.00 13.78
CA VAL A 88 -20.96 -20.26 14.79
C VAL A 88 -21.38 -18.90 15.36
N PRO A 89 -22.53 -18.33 15.00
CA PRO A 89 -23.13 -17.32 15.85
C PRO A 89 -23.52 -18.03 17.16
N SER A 90 -22.91 -17.63 18.27
CA SER A 90 -23.20 -18.18 19.59
C SER A 90 -24.67 -17.96 19.93
N GLN A 91 -25.44 -19.05 19.96
CA GLN A 91 -26.79 -19.10 20.49
C GLN A 91 -26.71 -19.09 22.02
N ASP A 92 -26.44 -17.92 22.59
CA ASP A 92 -26.87 -17.67 23.97
C ASP A 92 -28.38 -17.43 23.92
N ALA A 93 -29.08 -18.22 24.73
CA ALA A 93 -30.53 -18.36 24.73
C ALA A 93 -31.25 -17.00 24.66
N TYR A 94 -32.27 -16.93 23.81
CA TYR A 94 -33.24 -15.83 23.79
C TYR A 94 -33.96 -15.77 25.15
N GLN A 95 -33.39 -15.03 26.09
CA GLN A 95 -34.06 -14.62 27.32
C GLN A 95 -34.96 -13.43 26.96
N PRO A 96 -36.26 -13.44 27.36
CA PRO A 96 -37.12 -12.28 27.21
C PRO A 96 -36.49 -11.07 27.90
N ILE A 97 -36.28 -10.00 27.14
CA ILE A 97 -35.59 -8.79 27.58
C ILE A 97 -36.48 -8.06 28.59
N ALA A 98 -36.16 -8.17 29.88
CA ALA A 98 -36.68 -7.24 30.88
C ALA A 98 -36.03 -5.86 30.63
N PRO A 99 -36.74 -4.74 30.87
CA PRO A 99 -36.21 -3.40 30.61
C PRO A 99 -34.90 -3.17 31.39
N VAL A 100 -33.82 -3.01 30.65
CA VAL A 100 -32.48 -2.76 31.17
C VAL A 100 -32.48 -1.39 31.85
N LYS A 101 -32.43 -1.37 33.18
CA LYS A 101 -32.04 -0.16 33.92
C LYS A 101 -30.61 0.21 33.48
N PRO A 102 -30.29 1.50 33.23
CA PRO A 102 -28.93 1.91 32.94
C PRO A 102 -28.03 1.54 34.13
N GLN A 103 -27.28 0.45 34.00
CA GLN A 103 -26.30 0.06 35.00
C GLN A 103 -25.09 0.96 34.79
N ALA A 104 -24.96 1.94 35.68
CA ALA A 104 -23.78 2.76 35.85
C ALA A 104 -22.58 1.84 36.10
N THR A 105 -21.86 1.51 35.04
CA THR A 105 -20.59 0.78 35.11
C THR A 105 -19.49 1.82 34.98
N THR A 106 -18.73 1.97 36.07
CA THR A 106 -17.49 2.73 36.14
C THR A 106 -16.62 2.43 34.92
N GLY A 107 -16.30 3.44 34.10
CA GLY A 107 -15.51 3.26 32.87
C GLY A 107 -14.00 3.30 33.12
N VAL A 108 -13.23 2.56 32.31
CA VAL A 108 -11.77 2.63 32.24
C VAL A 108 -11.36 3.62 31.15
N VAL A 109 -10.56 4.62 31.50
CA VAL A 109 -10.09 5.63 30.54
C VAL A 109 -8.85 5.11 29.80
N CYS A 110 -8.92 5.07 28.48
CA CYS A 110 -7.80 4.69 27.63
C CYS A 110 -6.64 5.69 27.82
N LYS A 111 -5.44 5.19 28.13
CA LYS A 111 -4.23 6.03 28.29
C LYS A 111 -3.68 6.61 26.99
N GLN A 112 -4.16 6.15 25.83
CA GLN A 112 -3.69 6.60 24.52
C GLN A 112 -4.55 7.71 23.92
N CYS A 113 -5.88 7.56 23.95
CA CYS A 113 -6.80 8.55 23.37
C CYS A 113 -7.74 9.21 24.39
N ASN A 114 -7.60 8.90 25.68
CA ASN A 114 -8.41 9.43 26.78
C ASN A 114 -9.93 9.16 26.67
N VAL A 115 -10.33 8.20 25.83
CA VAL A 115 -11.73 7.76 25.73
C VAL A 115 -12.07 6.85 26.91
N SER A 116 -13.22 7.09 27.55
CA SER A 116 -13.78 6.19 28.56
C SER A 116 -14.39 4.97 27.87
N ASN A 117 -13.93 3.78 28.25
CA ASN A 117 -14.42 2.50 27.75
C ASN A 117 -15.11 1.75 28.91
N PRO A 118 -16.13 0.92 28.63
CA PRO A 118 -16.80 0.13 29.66
C PRO A 118 -15.82 -0.85 30.34
N THR A 119 -16.04 -1.10 31.64
CA THR A 119 -15.23 -2.08 32.38
C THR A 119 -15.47 -3.48 31.82
N GLY A 120 -14.42 -4.11 31.29
CA GLY A 120 -14.47 -5.43 30.66
C GLY A 120 -13.80 -5.47 29.28
N ASP A 121 -13.64 -4.31 28.64
CA ASP A 121 -12.96 -4.22 27.36
C ASP A 121 -11.45 -4.44 27.51
N LYS A 122 -10.89 -5.31 26.66
CA LYS A 122 -9.43 -5.56 26.60
C LYS A 122 -8.71 -4.51 25.75
N PHE A 123 -9.43 -3.81 24.87
CA PHE A 123 -8.92 -2.85 23.91
C PHE A 123 -9.85 -1.64 23.81
N CYS A 124 -9.29 -0.49 23.48
CA CYS A 124 -10.02 0.74 23.33
C CYS A 124 -10.90 0.73 22.07
N THR A 125 -12.17 1.06 22.24
CA THR A 125 -13.14 1.15 21.14
C THR A 125 -12.83 2.24 20.11
N ASN A 126 -12.01 3.24 20.48
CA ASN A 126 -11.70 4.38 19.62
C ASN A 126 -10.34 4.24 18.91
N CYS A 127 -9.30 3.73 19.58
CA CYS A 127 -7.95 3.67 19.01
C CYS A 127 -7.34 2.27 18.91
N GLY A 128 -8.01 1.23 19.43
CA GLY A 128 -7.51 -0.15 19.42
C GLY A 128 -6.37 -0.45 20.41
N ALA A 129 -5.91 0.54 21.17
CA ALA A 129 -4.89 0.33 22.19
C ALA A 129 -5.41 -0.51 23.37
N LYS A 130 -4.53 -1.28 24.00
CA LYS A 130 -4.89 -2.04 25.21
C LYS A 130 -5.24 -1.11 26.37
N LEU A 131 -6.33 -1.41 27.08
CA LEU A 131 -6.86 -0.61 28.21
C LEU A 131 -6.19 -0.96 29.55
#